data_AF-A0A3D4IF49-F1
#
_entry.id   AF-A0A3D4IF49-F1
#
_cell.length_a   1.000
_cell.length_b   1.000
_cell.length_c   1.000
_cell.angle_alpha   90.00
_cell.angle_beta   90.00
_cell.angle_gamma   90.00
#
_symmetry.space_group_name_H-M   'P 1'
#
loop_
_entity.id
_entity.type
_entity.pdbx_description
1 polymer ?
#
loop_
_entity_poly.entity_id
_entity_poly.type
_entity_poly.pdbx_seq_one_letter_code
_entity_poly.pdbx_strand_id
1 'polypeptide(L)'
;METNTLFPFDTFFCSNGSLSVFLSSSGSGFTSHASLALTRWYPDPTCDADGYYFYLQDLQTEAFWSLGFQPVRSVPDQYEVAQEGGKVRFVRMEKGIRSVMEVWVSEKADVEIRQITLENCTTESRKLRLTSYAEIVLNSRMGDVGHPAFSKLFVQTAWDAERGALIANRRLRSPADPPGFMAHWLVDGRPDAWETDRMRFVGRGRTLQHPQALDQTLSGTTGNVLDAVFSLQKEVRLEAGESVTLHFALAFAKTEEQLHQWMAQPLSLQAGIQPARFAADEQEMLAVFLAKTPANNNINTRFVPRPSPPELAIKETSLLDFNGVGGFSENGKEYVLYTHAHQKTPLPWTNVVSNDQHGFIISESGSAYTWSANSRENRLTPWANDPVMDPFGEAFYLKNRKTNEVICPLPGPCPSNVPF
;
A
#
# COMPACT_ATOMS: atom_id res chain seq x y z
N MET A 1 -8.43 8.32 24.01
CA MET A 1 -8.43 8.14 22.54
C MET A 1 -8.34 6.65 22.32
N GLU A 2 -9.46 6.01 22.06
CA GLU A 2 -9.51 4.62 21.62
C GLU A 2 -9.10 4.58 20.15
N THR A 3 -8.28 3.61 19.79
CA THR A 3 -7.52 3.50 18.54
C THR A 3 -8.04 2.29 17.76
N ASN A 4 -8.31 2.43 16.47
CA ASN A 4 -9.10 1.46 15.71
C ASN A 4 -8.25 0.37 15.05
N THR A 5 -7.57 -0.46 15.85
CA THR A 5 -6.91 -1.68 15.33
C THR A 5 -7.78 -2.90 15.62
N LEU A 6 -8.06 -3.71 14.59
CA LEU A 6 -8.96 -4.89 14.65
C LEU A 6 -8.35 -6.13 15.32
N PHE A 7 -7.05 -6.12 15.61
CA PHE A 7 -6.29 -7.24 16.16
C PHE A 7 -5.32 -6.74 17.23
N PRO A 8 -4.82 -7.62 18.13
CA PRO A 8 -3.69 -7.29 18.99
C PRO A 8 -2.55 -6.80 18.11
N PHE A 9 -2.03 -5.63 18.44
CA PHE A 9 -0.92 -5.07 17.69
C PHE A 9 0.38 -5.67 18.25
N ASP A 10 0.83 -6.74 17.62
CA ASP A 10 2.13 -7.36 17.89
C ASP A 10 3.11 -6.98 16.80
N THR A 11 4.41 -6.98 17.15
CA THR A 11 5.48 -6.68 16.21
C THR A 11 6.54 -7.75 16.20
N PHE A 12 7.06 -8.02 15.01
CA PHE A 12 7.96 -9.11 14.72
C PHE A 12 9.17 -8.60 13.92
N PHE A 13 10.29 -9.29 14.08
CA PHE A 13 11.54 -8.91 13.42
C PHE A 13 12.24 -10.13 12.82
N CYS A 14 12.71 -10.01 11.58
CA CYS A 14 13.57 -11.00 10.92
C CYS A 14 14.87 -10.32 10.47
N SER A 15 16.03 -10.95 10.66
CA SER A 15 17.30 -10.33 10.30
C SER A 15 18.46 -11.32 10.17
N ASN A 16 19.34 -11.07 9.21
CA ASN A 16 20.66 -11.72 9.10
C ASN A 16 21.80 -10.82 9.62
N GLY A 17 21.48 -9.66 10.18
CA GLY A 17 22.41 -8.67 10.72
C GLY A 17 22.69 -7.50 9.77
N SER A 18 22.52 -7.67 8.46
CA SER A 18 22.64 -6.61 7.44
C SER A 18 21.28 -6.21 6.90
N LEU A 19 20.46 -7.17 6.48
CA LEU A 19 19.07 -6.98 6.10
C LEU A 19 18.17 -7.23 7.31
N SER A 20 17.24 -6.30 7.57
CA SER A 20 16.29 -6.36 8.68
C SER A 20 14.88 -6.07 8.17
N VAL A 21 13.94 -6.89 8.63
CA VAL A 21 12.51 -6.77 8.34
C VAL A 21 11.78 -6.53 9.64
N PHE A 22 10.94 -5.51 9.64
CA PHE A 22 9.94 -5.25 10.67
C PHE A 22 8.56 -5.59 10.11
N LEU A 23 7.76 -6.31 10.89
CA LEU A 23 6.37 -6.63 10.57
C LEU A 23 5.46 -6.38 11.76
N SER A 24 4.27 -5.87 11.52
CA SER A 24 3.18 -5.90 12.50
C SER A 24 2.28 -7.12 12.29
N SER A 25 1.44 -7.42 13.27
CA SER A 25 0.38 -8.44 13.16
C SER A 25 -0.62 -8.14 12.03
N SER A 26 -0.66 -6.91 11.50
CA SER A 26 -1.49 -6.57 10.35
C SER A 26 -0.87 -6.96 9.00
N GLY A 27 0.40 -7.36 8.99
CA GLY A 27 1.17 -7.63 7.77
C GLY A 27 1.85 -6.40 7.17
N SER A 28 1.69 -5.23 7.78
CA SER A 28 2.44 -4.00 7.46
C SER A 28 3.85 -4.03 8.03
N GLY A 29 4.69 -3.09 7.59
CA GLY A 29 6.05 -2.94 8.08
C GLY A 29 7.02 -2.51 6.98
N PHE A 30 8.29 -2.88 7.12
CA PHE A 30 9.31 -2.51 6.14
C PHE A 30 10.54 -3.40 6.17
N THR A 31 11.35 -3.20 5.14
CA THR A 31 12.64 -3.82 4.93
C THR A 31 13.70 -2.71 4.88
N SER A 32 14.77 -2.90 5.65
CA SER A 32 15.94 -2.02 5.67
C SER A 32 17.21 -2.85 5.51
N HIS A 33 18.21 -2.27 4.85
CA HIS A 33 19.56 -2.81 4.82
C HIS A 33 20.52 -1.82 5.49
N ALA A 34 21.02 -2.16 6.68
CA ALA A 34 21.77 -1.26 7.56
C ALA A 34 21.01 0.07 7.79
N SER A 35 21.47 1.18 7.20
CA SER A 35 20.83 2.50 7.31
C SER A 35 19.99 2.89 6.09
N LEU A 36 19.85 1.99 5.13
CA LEU A 36 19.09 2.23 3.91
C LEU A 36 17.68 1.65 4.06
N ALA A 37 16.67 2.51 3.96
CA ALA A 37 15.30 2.08 3.78
C ALA A 37 15.14 1.51 2.37
N LEU A 38 14.71 0.25 2.28
CA LEU A 38 14.45 -0.42 1.01
C LEU A 38 13.00 -0.26 0.60
N THR A 39 12.09 -0.49 1.54
CA THR A 39 10.65 -0.29 1.36
C THR A 39 10.11 0.84 2.21
N ARG A 40 9.09 1.54 1.71
CA ARG A 40 8.48 2.70 2.38
C ARG A 40 7.81 2.28 3.69
N TRP A 41 7.95 3.12 4.69
CA TRP A 41 7.19 3.03 5.94
C TRP A 41 7.24 4.34 6.70
N TYR A 42 6.05 4.80 7.05
CA TYR A 42 5.81 5.90 7.96
C TYR A 42 5.28 5.36 9.30
N PRO A 43 5.83 5.79 10.44
CA PRO A 43 5.44 5.31 11.76
C PRO A 43 4.09 5.89 12.22
N ASP A 44 2.99 5.48 11.57
CA ASP A 44 1.62 5.79 12.02
C ASP A 44 0.98 4.57 12.70
N PRO A 45 1.00 4.49 14.05
CA PRO A 45 0.42 3.37 14.79
C PRO A 45 -1.11 3.33 14.74
N THR A 46 -1.75 4.38 14.20
CA THR A 46 -3.21 4.44 14.04
C THR A 46 -3.65 3.72 12.77
N CYS A 47 -2.94 3.96 11.66
CA CYS A 47 -3.32 3.42 10.36
C CYS A 47 -2.54 2.18 9.96
N ASP A 48 -1.25 2.10 10.33
CA ASP A 48 -0.32 1.01 10.00
C ASP A 48 -0.43 0.60 8.52
N ALA A 49 -0.32 1.57 7.61
CA ALA A 49 -0.79 1.45 6.22
C ALA A 49 0.31 1.19 5.18
N ASP A 50 1.58 1.13 5.60
CA ASP A 50 2.72 0.93 4.72
C ASP A 50 3.31 -0.46 4.88
N GLY A 51 3.68 -1.09 3.76
CA GLY A 51 4.25 -2.43 3.79
C GLY A 51 4.53 -3.05 2.44
N TYR A 52 5.05 -4.26 2.52
CA TYR A 52 5.19 -5.18 1.40
C TYR A 52 4.06 -6.19 1.48
N TYR A 53 3.12 -6.09 0.55
CA TYR A 53 1.82 -6.75 0.61
C TYR A 53 1.61 -7.77 -0.49
N PHE A 54 0.67 -8.68 -0.24
CA PHE A 54 0.16 -9.64 -1.20
C PHE A 54 -1.37 -9.62 -1.19
N TYR A 55 -1.95 -9.43 -2.37
CA TYR A 55 -3.37 -9.56 -2.63
C TYR A 55 -3.63 -10.92 -3.24
N LEU A 56 -4.68 -11.59 -2.77
CA LEU A 56 -5.20 -12.80 -3.36
C LEU A 56 -6.59 -12.49 -3.93
N GLN A 57 -6.77 -12.74 -5.22
CA GLN A 57 -8.02 -12.56 -5.93
C GLN A 57 -8.52 -13.90 -6.45
N ASP A 58 -9.79 -14.20 -6.20
CA ASP A 58 -10.49 -15.29 -6.88
C ASP A 58 -11.06 -14.76 -8.19
N LEU A 59 -10.55 -15.26 -9.32
CA LEU A 59 -10.92 -14.80 -10.66
C LEU A 59 -12.30 -15.29 -11.11
N GLN A 60 -12.93 -16.21 -10.38
CA GLN A 60 -14.28 -16.67 -10.68
C GLN A 60 -15.33 -15.84 -9.94
N THR A 61 -15.03 -15.39 -8.72
CA THR A 61 -15.95 -14.58 -7.91
C THR A 61 -15.62 -13.09 -7.90
N GLU A 62 -14.46 -12.71 -8.46
CA GLU A 62 -13.86 -11.36 -8.46
C GLU A 62 -13.53 -10.81 -7.05
N ALA A 63 -13.81 -11.58 -6.00
CA ALA A 63 -13.49 -11.21 -4.64
C ALA A 63 -11.97 -11.23 -4.42
N PHE A 64 -11.47 -10.26 -3.66
CA PHE A 64 -10.06 -10.20 -3.29
C PHE A 64 -9.87 -9.78 -1.83
N TRP A 65 -8.75 -10.19 -1.26
CA TRP A 65 -8.32 -9.86 0.10
C TRP A 65 -6.79 -9.84 0.18
N SER A 66 -6.26 -9.40 1.31
CA SER A 66 -4.81 -9.43 1.59
C SER A 66 -4.42 -10.69 2.33
N LEU A 67 -3.19 -11.19 2.14
CA LEU A 67 -2.69 -12.34 2.91
C LEU A 67 -2.44 -11.98 4.39
N GLY A 68 -1.93 -10.77 4.65
CA GLY A 68 -2.04 -10.11 5.97
C GLY A 68 -3.39 -9.38 6.11
N PHE A 69 -3.62 -8.65 7.19
CA PHE A 69 -4.83 -7.82 7.33
C PHE A 69 -4.82 -6.60 6.39
N GLN A 70 -3.68 -5.91 6.30
CA GLN A 70 -3.47 -4.78 5.39
C GLN A 70 -3.05 -5.27 4.00
N PRO A 71 -3.33 -4.48 2.95
CA PRO A 71 -3.99 -3.19 2.97
C PRO A 71 -5.51 -3.26 2.76
N VAL A 72 -6.09 -4.40 2.38
CA VAL A 72 -7.53 -4.50 2.03
C VAL A 72 -8.44 -4.37 3.25
N ARG A 73 -7.98 -4.81 4.43
CA ARG A 73 -8.75 -4.74 5.69
C ARG A 73 -10.08 -5.51 5.66
N SER A 74 -10.20 -6.52 4.80
CA SER A 74 -11.33 -7.46 4.89
C SER A 74 -11.23 -8.28 6.17
N VAL A 75 -12.37 -8.59 6.77
CA VAL A 75 -12.44 -9.41 7.99
C VAL A 75 -12.37 -10.88 7.58
N PRO A 76 -11.31 -11.62 7.97
CA PRO A 76 -11.16 -13.03 7.61
C PRO A 76 -12.03 -13.94 8.48
N ASP A 77 -12.25 -15.18 8.01
CA ASP A 77 -12.91 -16.23 8.79
C ASP A 77 -12.02 -16.71 9.95
N GLN A 78 -10.70 -16.79 9.71
CA GLN A 78 -9.68 -17.09 10.70
C GLN A 78 -8.41 -16.31 10.39
N TYR A 79 -7.70 -15.85 11.42
CA TYR A 79 -6.43 -15.15 11.29
C TYR A 79 -5.53 -15.40 12.49
N GLU A 80 -4.29 -15.78 12.22
CA GLU A 80 -3.28 -16.06 13.24
C GLU A 80 -1.93 -15.52 12.75
N VAL A 81 -1.17 -14.92 13.67
CA VAL A 81 0.21 -14.51 13.42
C VAL A 81 1.08 -15.03 14.55
N ALA A 82 2.18 -15.69 14.18
CA ALA A 82 3.15 -16.20 15.13
C ALA A 82 4.57 -15.99 14.59
N GLN A 83 5.55 -15.99 15.48
CA GLN A 83 6.96 -15.99 15.10
C GLN A 83 7.66 -17.17 15.76
N GLU A 84 8.34 -17.99 14.94
CA GLU A 84 9.12 -19.13 15.40
C GLU A 84 10.36 -19.32 14.51
N GLY A 85 11.50 -19.64 15.12
CA GLY A 85 12.73 -19.96 14.37
C GLY A 85 13.21 -18.85 13.43
N GLY A 86 12.98 -17.58 13.77
CA GLY A 86 13.34 -16.43 12.93
C GLY A 86 12.39 -16.18 11.75
N LYS A 87 11.27 -16.91 11.64
CA LYS A 87 10.24 -16.74 10.62
C LYS A 87 8.96 -16.18 11.24
N VAL A 88 8.34 -15.23 10.55
CA VAL A 88 7.00 -14.73 10.91
C VAL A 88 6.00 -15.41 10.02
N ARG A 89 4.97 -16.01 10.61
CA ARG A 89 3.98 -16.82 9.93
C ARG A 89 2.60 -16.21 10.12
N PHE A 90 1.97 -15.86 9.01
CA PHE A 90 0.58 -15.45 8.91
C PHE A 90 -0.25 -16.63 8.40
N VAL A 91 -1.32 -16.98 9.10
CA VAL A 91 -2.33 -17.91 8.62
C VAL A 91 -3.64 -17.16 8.49
N ARG A 92 -4.26 -17.29 7.33
CA ARG A 92 -5.55 -16.69 7.05
C ARG A 92 -6.46 -17.70 6.35
N MET A 93 -7.72 -17.75 6.77
CA MET A 93 -8.80 -18.44 6.06
C MET A 93 -9.80 -17.39 5.60
N GLU A 94 -10.14 -17.41 4.33
CA GLU A 94 -11.19 -16.55 3.78
C GLU A 94 -11.83 -17.21 2.56
N LYS A 95 -13.16 -17.26 2.55
CA LYS A 95 -13.95 -17.76 1.40
C LYS A 95 -13.56 -19.19 0.99
N GLY A 96 -13.16 -20.01 1.96
CA GLY A 96 -12.77 -21.41 1.74
C GLY A 96 -11.37 -21.59 1.13
N ILE A 97 -10.56 -20.53 1.05
CA ILE A 97 -9.14 -20.60 0.71
C ILE A 97 -8.32 -20.38 1.97
N ARG A 98 -7.42 -21.31 2.26
CA ARG A 98 -6.44 -21.17 3.34
C ARG A 98 -5.13 -20.69 2.76
N SER A 99 -4.60 -19.60 3.30
CA SER A 99 -3.29 -19.06 2.95
C SER A 99 -2.37 -19.05 4.15
N VAL A 100 -1.15 -19.55 3.96
CA VAL A 100 -0.05 -19.46 4.93
C VAL A 100 1.07 -18.65 4.28
N MET A 101 1.40 -17.49 4.85
CA MET A 101 2.54 -16.69 4.44
C MET A 101 3.62 -16.74 5.52
N GLU A 102 4.79 -17.29 5.19
CA GLU A 102 5.97 -17.28 6.03
C GLU A 102 6.99 -16.28 5.49
N VAL A 103 7.45 -15.38 6.36
CA VAL A 103 8.41 -14.31 6.02
C VAL A 103 9.68 -14.51 6.82
N TRP A 104 10.84 -14.45 6.15
CA TRP A 104 12.14 -14.47 6.81
C TRP A 104 13.20 -13.78 5.98
N VAL A 105 14.35 -13.51 6.61
CA VAL A 105 15.57 -13.08 5.93
C VAL A 105 16.50 -14.27 5.81
N SER A 106 17.09 -14.49 4.63
CA SER A 106 18.06 -15.56 4.42
C SER A 106 19.30 -15.37 5.30
N GLU A 107 19.78 -16.44 5.95
CA GLU A 107 20.99 -16.37 6.77
C GLU A 107 22.27 -16.08 5.95
N LYS A 108 22.26 -16.37 4.63
CA LYS A 108 23.45 -16.33 3.76
C LYS A 108 23.48 -15.16 2.79
N ALA A 109 22.35 -14.50 2.59
CA ALA A 109 22.19 -13.47 1.58
C ALA A 109 21.23 -12.39 2.06
N ASP A 110 21.42 -11.17 1.59
CA ASP A 110 20.50 -10.05 1.85
C ASP A 110 19.25 -10.17 0.98
N VAL A 111 18.46 -11.20 1.30
CA VAL A 111 17.22 -11.55 0.63
C VAL A 111 16.14 -11.79 1.69
N GLU A 112 15.08 -10.98 1.65
CA GLU A 112 13.81 -11.26 2.30
C GLU A 112 13.03 -12.24 1.43
N ILE A 113 12.51 -13.30 2.05
CA ILE A 113 11.78 -14.39 1.39
C ILE A 113 10.38 -14.43 1.99
N ARG A 114 9.37 -14.48 1.11
CA ARG A 114 7.97 -14.68 1.46
C ARG A 114 7.47 -15.93 0.76
N GLN A 115 7.36 -17.02 1.52
CA GLN A 115 6.76 -18.27 1.09
C GLN A 115 5.26 -18.21 1.32
N ILE A 116 4.49 -18.49 0.30
CA ILE A 116 3.03 -18.42 0.31
C ILE A 116 2.51 -19.78 -0.12
N THR A 117 1.89 -20.48 0.82
CA THR A 117 1.15 -21.71 0.56
C THR A 117 -0.34 -21.38 0.48
N LEU A 118 -0.96 -21.72 -0.64
CA LEU A 118 -2.39 -21.57 -0.89
C LEU A 118 -3.02 -22.96 -0.97
N GLU A 119 -4.13 -23.16 -0.27
CA GLU A 119 -4.88 -24.40 -0.21
C GLU A 119 -6.36 -24.12 -0.49
N ASN A 120 -6.93 -24.86 -1.45
CA ASN A 120 -8.35 -24.78 -1.77
C ASN A 120 -9.14 -25.74 -0.88
N CYS A 121 -9.74 -25.23 0.19
CA CYS A 121 -10.55 -26.02 1.13
C CYS A 121 -12.01 -26.19 0.68
N THR A 122 -12.34 -25.82 -0.56
CA THR A 122 -13.68 -25.99 -1.14
C THR A 122 -13.79 -27.29 -1.95
N THR A 123 -15.00 -27.61 -2.40
CA THR A 123 -15.28 -28.77 -3.26
C THR A 123 -15.17 -28.47 -4.76
N GLU A 124 -14.88 -27.23 -5.12
CA GLU A 124 -14.84 -26.76 -6.50
C GLU A 124 -13.44 -26.28 -6.87
N SER A 125 -13.07 -26.38 -8.14
CA SER A 125 -11.83 -25.79 -8.64
C SER A 125 -11.85 -24.26 -8.50
N ARG A 126 -10.72 -23.69 -8.11
CA ARG A 126 -10.52 -22.26 -7.89
C ARG A 126 -9.40 -21.72 -8.76
N LYS A 127 -9.67 -20.64 -9.50
CA LYS A 127 -8.64 -19.89 -10.25
C LYS A 127 -8.27 -18.64 -9.47
N LEU A 128 -7.06 -18.63 -8.91
CA LEU A 128 -6.60 -17.56 -8.03
C LEU A 128 -5.49 -16.75 -8.72
N ARG A 129 -5.45 -15.45 -8.44
CA ARG A 129 -4.36 -14.56 -8.82
C ARG A 129 -3.75 -13.95 -7.57
N LEU A 130 -2.45 -14.16 -7.41
CA LEU A 130 -1.64 -13.53 -6.39
C LEU A 130 -0.95 -12.30 -6.98
N THR A 131 -1.05 -11.15 -6.31
CA THR A 131 -0.43 -9.89 -6.73
C THR A 131 0.40 -9.32 -5.59
N SER A 132 1.70 -9.11 -5.79
CA SER A 132 2.57 -8.47 -4.79
C SER A 132 2.55 -6.93 -4.91
N TYR A 133 2.94 -6.22 -3.86
CA TYR A 133 3.11 -4.76 -3.88
C TYR A 133 4.14 -4.31 -2.83
N ALA A 134 5.18 -3.59 -3.26
CA ALA A 134 6.12 -2.93 -2.37
C ALA A 134 6.55 -1.57 -2.94
N GLU A 135 6.50 -0.50 -2.13
CA GLU A 135 7.00 0.82 -2.52
C GLU A 135 8.50 0.94 -2.30
N ILE A 136 9.24 1.36 -3.33
CA ILE A 136 10.71 1.34 -3.34
C ILE A 136 11.30 2.69 -2.90
N VAL A 137 12.26 2.65 -1.98
CA VAL A 137 12.87 3.85 -1.39
C VAL A 137 14.33 4.02 -1.80
N LEU A 138 15.18 3.02 -1.51
CA LEU A 138 16.63 3.06 -1.77
C LEU A 138 17.33 4.32 -1.25
N ASN A 139 16.95 4.81 -0.07
CA ASN A 139 17.48 6.03 0.53
C ASN A 139 17.46 5.92 2.07
N SER A 140 18.04 6.87 2.80
CA SER A 140 17.80 6.93 4.25
C SER A 140 16.32 7.19 4.53
N ARG A 141 15.81 6.63 5.64
CA ARG A 141 14.42 6.80 6.08
C ARG A 141 14.05 8.28 6.18
N MET A 142 14.88 9.08 6.87
CA MET A 142 14.66 10.52 6.98
C MET A 142 14.75 11.26 5.64
N GLY A 143 15.60 10.82 4.72
CA GLY A 143 15.67 11.39 3.37
C GLY A 143 14.41 11.15 2.56
N ASP A 144 13.78 9.98 2.72
CA ASP A 144 12.49 9.66 2.12
C ASP A 144 11.35 10.44 2.77
N VAL A 145 11.23 10.42 4.10
CA VAL A 145 10.14 11.10 4.83
C VAL A 145 10.21 12.63 4.69
N GLY A 146 11.41 13.21 4.68
CA GLY A 146 11.58 14.66 4.61
C GLY A 146 11.15 15.27 3.27
N HIS A 147 11.46 14.60 2.16
CA HIS A 147 11.11 15.06 0.81
C HIS A 147 10.69 13.89 -0.12
N PRO A 148 9.54 13.23 0.11
CA PRO A 148 9.16 12.01 -0.60
C PRO A 148 9.10 12.21 -2.12
N ALA A 149 8.39 13.25 -2.57
CA ALA A 149 8.22 13.55 -3.99
C ALA A 149 9.56 13.76 -4.73
N PHE A 150 10.55 14.36 -4.07
CA PHE A 150 11.88 14.53 -4.66
C PHE A 150 12.72 13.25 -4.55
N SER A 151 12.59 12.49 -3.45
CA SER A 151 13.32 11.24 -3.25
C SER A 151 12.98 10.20 -4.32
N LYS A 152 11.70 10.11 -4.71
CA LYS A 152 11.14 9.17 -5.69
C LYS A 152 11.75 9.33 -7.10
N LEU A 153 12.03 10.57 -7.53
CA LEU A 153 12.54 10.89 -8.88
C LEU A 153 13.92 10.28 -9.21
N PHE A 154 14.64 9.75 -8.22
CA PHE A 154 15.96 9.17 -8.41
C PHE A 154 15.94 7.65 -8.51
N VAL A 155 14.79 7.00 -8.29
CA VAL A 155 14.67 5.55 -8.44
C VAL A 155 14.41 5.24 -9.91
N GLN A 156 15.23 4.37 -10.48
CA GLN A 156 15.08 3.84 -11.83
C GLN A 156 14.72 2.37 -11.70
N THR A 157 13.80 1.92 -12.55
CA THR A 157 13.35 0.52 -12.55
C THR A 157 13.58 -0.13 -13.90
N ALA A 158 13.76 -1.44 -13.92
CA ALA A 158 13.94 -2.22 -15.14
C ALA A 158 13.32 -3.62 -14.98
N TRP A 159 12.99 -4.24 -16.12
CA TRP A 159 12.65 -5.65 -16.18
C TRP A 159 13.86 -6.44 -16.69
N ASP A 160 14.39 -7.34 -15.87
CA ASP A 160 15.37 -8.34 -16.30
C ASP A 160 14.62 -9.54 -16.88
N ALA A 161 14.55 -9.60 -18.20
CA ALA A 161 13.89 -10.69 -18.91
C ALA A 161 14.63 -12.03 -18.78
N GLU A 162 15.96 -12.04 -18.60
CA GLU A 162 16.75 -13.26 -18.43
C GLU A 162 16.38 -13.94 -17.12
N ARG A 163 16.29 -13.17 -16.03
CA ARG A 163 16.02 -13.68 -14.67
C ARG A 163 14.54 -13.66 -14.29
N GLY A 164 13.70 -12.95 -15.03
CA GLY A 164 12.28 -12.80 -14.72
C GLY A 164 12.05 -11.95 -13.47
N ALA A 165 12.83 -10.88 -13.32
CA ALA A 165 12.90 -10.07 -12.11
C ALA A 165 12.66 -8.58 -12.40
N LEU A 166 12.02 -7.89 -11.47
CA LEU A 166 12.03 -6.44 -11.41
C LEU A 166 13.30 -5.98 -10.70
N ILE A 167 14.00 -5.03 -11.31
CA ILE A 167 15.22 -4.42 -10.76
C ILE A 167 14.97 -2.94 -10.50
N ALA A 168 15.55 -2.41 -9.43
CA ALA A 168 15.54 -1.01 -9.13
C ALA A 168 16.90 -0.57 -8.60
N ASN A 169 17.34 0.61 -9.00
CA ASN A 169 18.53 1.25 -8.48
C ASN A 169 18.27 2.74 -8.30
N ARG A 170 19.06 3.38 -7.45
CA ARG A 170 19.01 4.83 -7.29
C ARG A 170 20.10 5.49 -8.12
N ARG A 171 19.73 6.48 -8.94
CA ARG A 171 20.69 7.32 -9.66
C ARG A 171 21.55 8.08 -8.64
N LEU A 172 22.86 7.87 -8.73
CA LEU A 172 23.84 8.58 -7.91
C LEU A 172 23.83 10.08 -8.24
N ARG A 173 23.83 10.92 -7.21
CA ARG A 173 23.97 12.38 -7.32
C ARG A 173 25.43 12.79 -7.27
N SER A 174 26.26 12.00 -6.60
CA SER A 174 27.71 12.15 -6.53
C SER A 174 28.42 10.80 -6.62
N PRO A 175 29.70 10.74 -7.04
CA PRO A 175 30.49 9.51 -6.99
C PRO A 175 30.71 8.93 -5.59
N ALA A 176 30.45 9.71 -4.53
CA ALA A 176 30.55 9.27 -3.15
C ALA A 176 29.25 8.62 -2.63
N ASP A 177 28.16 8.71 -3.39
CA ASP A 177 26.89 8.10 -3.00
C ASP A 177 27.01 6.57 -3.09
N PRO A 178 26.59 5.81 -2.06
CA PRO A 178 26.70 4.36 -2.07
C PRO A 178 25.76 3.79 -3.15
N PRO A 179 26.26 2.96 -4.08
CA PRO A 179 25.40 2.25 -5.02
C PRO A 179 24.51 1.25 -4.28
N GLY A 180 23.32 1.02 -4.81
CA GLY A 180 22.35 0.09 -4.25
C GLY A 180 21.40 -0.39 -5.33
N PHE A 181 21.26 -1.70 -5.42
CA PHE A 181 20.41 -2.39 -6.36
C PHE A 181 19.45 -3.29 -5.58
N MET A 182 18.17 -3.26 -5.96
CA MET A 182 17.14 -4.14 -5.44
C MET A 182 16.60 -5.02 -6.56
N ALA A 183 16.20 -6.24 -6.21
CA ALA A 183 15.48 -7.15 -7.08
C ALA A 183 14.23 -7.69 -6.40
N HIS A 184 13.16 -7.88 -7.17
CA HIS A 184 11.99 -8.65 -6.77
C HIS A 184 11.63 -9.68 -7.84
N TRP A 185 11.54 -10.96 -7.46
CA TRP A 185 11.23 -12.05 -8.38
C TRP A 185 10.42 -13.17 -7.72
N LEU A 186 9.80 -13.98 -8.58
CA LEU A 186 9.20 -15.26 -8.21
C LEU A 186 10.27 -16.35 -8.35
N VAL A 187 10.54 -17.07 -7.27
CA VAL A 187 11.65 -18.05 -7.22
C VAL A 187 11.26 -19.35 -7.92
N ASP A 188 10.01 -19.77 -7.79
CA ASP A 188 9.51 -21.04 -8.36
C ASP A 188 9.10 -20.95 -9.83
N GLY A 189 9.55 -19.91 -10.56
CA GLY A 189 9.26 -19.76 -11.97
C GLY A 189 9.27 -18.32 -12.43
N ARG A 190 8.27 -17.94 -13.23
CA ARG A 190 8.12 -16.58 -13.76
C ARG A 190 6.75 -16.01 -13.42
N PRO A 191 6.69 -14.70 -13.11
CA PRO A 191 5.41 -13.99 -12.99
C PRO A 191 4.74 -13.91 -14.36
N ASP A 192 3.42 -13.78 -14.35
CA ASP A 192 2.61 -13.66 -15.56
C ASP A 192 2.49 -12.19 -16.01
N ALA A 193 2.61 -11.24 -15.08
CA ALA A 193 2.67 -9.81 -15.35
C ALA A 193 3.42 -9.06 -14.23
N TRP A 194 3.85 -7.82 -14.49
CA TRP A 194 4.59 -6.98 -13.54
C TRP A 194 4.27 -5.49 -13.70
N GLU A 195 4.56 -4.70 -12.68
CA GLU A 195 4.39 -3.24 -12.68
C GLU A 195 5.46 -2.58 -11.81
N THR A 196 5.91 -1.39 -12.23
CA THR A 196 6.77 -0.53 -11.41
C THR A 196 6.24 0.88 -11.20
N ASP A 197 5.20 1.29 -11.92
CA ASP A 197 4.56 2.59 -11.73
C ASP A 197 3.42 2.49 -10.72
N ARG A 198 3.59 3.14 -9.56
CA ARG A 198 2.58 3.15 -8.49
C ARG A 198 1.26 3.77 -8.95
N MET A 199 1.28 4.76 -9.85
CA MET A 199 0.07 5.35 -10.41
C MET A 199 -0.71 4.32 -11.23
N ARG A 200 0.00 3.46 -11.97
CA ARG A 200 -0.60 2.37 -12.74
C ARG A 200 -1.04 1.20 -11.87
N PHE A 201 -0.40 1.00 -10.72
CA PHE A 201 -0.85 0.01 -9.75
C PHE A 201 -2.12 0.45 -9.00
N VAL A 202 -2.07 1.61 -8.34
CA VAL A 202 -3.15 2.08 -7.47
C VAL A 202 -4.31 2.62 -8.29
N GLY A 203 -4.01 3.48 -9.26
CA GLY A 203 -5.01 4.17 -10.05
C GLY A 203 -5.55 5.43 -9.40
N ARG A 204 -6.00 6.34 -10.25
CA ARG A 204 -6.52 7.64 -9.83
C ARG A 204 -7.77 7.47 -8.96
N GLY A 205 -7.79 8.15 -7.82
CA GLY A 205 -8.95 8.17 -6.91
C GLY A 205 -9.17 6.85 -6.17
N ARG A 206 -8.19 5.94 -6.24
CA ARG A 206 -8.20 4.65 -5.56
C ARG A 206 -7.12 4.63 -4.48
N THR A 207 -7.12 3.57 -3.69
CA THR A 207 -6.18 3.36 -2.59
C THR A 207 -5.65 1.93 -2.65
N LEU A 208 -4.68 1.60 -1.79
CA LEU A 208 -4.24 0.22 -1.61
C LEU A 208 -5.33 -0.71 -1.05
N GLN A 209 -6.43 -0.18 -0.52
CA GLN A 209 -7.55 -1.04 -0.12
C GLN A 209 -8.31 -1.61 -1.33
N HIS A 210 -8.31 -0.87 -2.45
CA HIS A 210 -9.03 -1.25 -3.68
C HIS A 210 -8.27 -0.72 -4.92
N PRO A 211 -7.05 -1.21 -5.21
CA PRO A 211 -6.21 -0.69 -6.29
C PRO A 211 -6.76 -1.10 -7.67
N GLN A 212 -6.44 -0.36 -8.73
CA GLN A 212 -6.88 -0.70 -10.09
C GLN A 212 -6.17 -1.95 -10.65
N ALA A 213 -4.99 -2.28 -10.13
CA ALA A 213 -4.22 -3.46 -10.52
C ALA A 213 -4.94 -4.80 -10.33
N LEU A 214 -6.03 -4.84 -9.56
CA LEU A 214 -6.85 -6.04 -9.36
C LEU A 214 -8.00 -6.14 -10.37
N ASP A 215 -8.32 -5.07 -11.09
CA ASP A 215 -9.38 -5.06 -12.10
C ASP A 215 -8.84 -5.42 -13.49
N GLN A 216 -7.51 -5.38 -13.66
CA GLN A 216 -6.84 -5.54 -14.94
C GLN A 216 -5.48 -6.21 -14.79
N THR A 217 -4.90 -6.67 -15.92
CA THR A 217 -3.52 -7.15 -15.96
C THR A 217 -2.55 -5.99 -15.76
N LEU A 218 -1.46 -6.22 -15.03
CA LEU A 218 -0.39 -5.22 -14.88
C LEU A 218 0.21 -4.84 -16.23
N SER A 219 0.58 -3.55 -16.37
CA SER A 219 0.91 -2.99 -17.69
C SER A 219 2.34 -3.25 -18.16
N GLY A 220 3.21 -3.77 -17.29
CA GLY A 220 4.62 -4.01 -17.60
C GLY A 220 5.48 -2.74 -17.67
N THR A 221 5.00 -1.60 -17.15
CA THR A 221 5.76 -0.35 -17.20
C THR A 221 7.03 -0.49 -16.37
N THR A 222 8.13 0.03 -16.92
CA THR A 222 9.46 0.09 -16.28
C THR A 222 10.18 1.36 -16.73
N GLY A 223 11.30 1.69 -16.08
CA GLY A 223 12.13 2.86 -16.38
C GLY A 223 12.02 3.94 -15.31
N ASN A 224 12.07 5.19 -15.76
CA ASN A 224 11.93 6.37 -14.89
C ASN A 224 10.44 6.67 -14.66
N VAL A 225 9.88 6.10 -13.61
CA VAL A 225 8.51 6.33 -13.16
C VAL A 225 8.48 7.41 -12.08
N LEU A 226 7.32 8.05 -11.88
CA LEU A 226 7.19 9.13 -10.89
C LEU A 226 7.27 8.61 -9.45
N ASP A 227 6.74 7.42 -9.21
CA ASP A 227 6.68 6.77 -7.91
C ASP A 227 6.82 5.26 -8.09
N ALA A 228 7.96 4.72 -7.65
CA ALA A 228 8.37 3.36 -7.99
C ALA A 228 7.82 2.32 -7.01
N VAL A 229 7.22 1.27 -7.55
CA VAL A 229 6.85 0.05 -6.83
C VAL A 229 7.53 -1.16 -7.45
N PHE A 230 7.51 -2.27 -6.71
CA PHE A 230 7.61 -3.59 -7.29
C PHE A 230 6.28 -4.32 -7.11
N SER A 231 5.77 -4.86 -8.21
CA SER A 231 4.57 -5.71 -8.20
C SER A 231 4.71 -6.80 -9.25
N LEU A 232 4.44 -8.04 -8.83
CA LEU A 232 4.39 -9.23 -9.66
C LEU A 232 3.01 -9.88 -9.54
N GLN A 233 2.47 -10.38 -10.65
CA GLN A 233 1.26 -11.18 -10.70
C GLN A 233 1.57 -12.64 -11.03
N LYS A 234 0.91 -13.56 -10.32
CA LYS A 234 0.93 -14.98 -10.65
C LYS A 234 -0.45 -15.60 -10.52
N GLU A 235 -0.92 -16.25 -11.57
CA GLU A 235 -2.15 -17.05 -11.57
C GLU A 235 -1.83 -18.51 -11.25
N VAL A 236 -2.69 -19.10 -10.42
CA VAL A 236 -2.68 -20.53 -10.09
C VAL A 236 -4.10 -21.08 -10.20
N ARG A 237 -4.20 -22.35 -10.60
CA ARG A 237 -5.45 -23.10 -10.55
C ARG A 237 -5.29 -24.19 -9.51
N LEU A 238 -6.24 -24.28 -8.60
CA LEU A 238 -6.27 -25.28 -7.53
C LEU A 238 -7.55 -26.08 -7.65
N GLU A 239 -7.44 -27.38 -7.88
CA GLU A 239 -8.56 -28.31 -7.74
C GLU A 239 -8.98 -28.42 -6.26
N ALA A 240 -10.12 -29.08 -6.01
CA ALA A 240 -10.64 -29.24 -4.65
C ALA A 240 -9.64 -29.98 -3.75
N GLY A 241 -9.28 -29.38 -2.60
CA GLY A 241 -8.29 -29.91 -1.68
C GLY A 241 -6.82 -29.75 -2.13
N GLU A 242 -6.57 -29.16 -3.30
CA GLU A 242 -5.21 -28.97 -3.81
C GLU A 242 -4.51 -27.81 -3.09
N SER A 243 -3.18 -27.94 -2.96
CA SER A 243 -2.32 -26.89 -2.42
C SER A 243 -1.14 -26.60 -3.35
N VAL A 244 -0.71 -25.33 -3.38
CA VAL A 244 0.51 -24.88 -4.05
C VAL A 244 1.32 -23.99 -3.13
N THR A 245 2.66 -24.05 -3.24
CA THR A 245 3.57 -23.15 -2.54
C THR A 245 4.37 -22.32 -3.55
N LEU A 246 4.45 -21.02 -3.31
CA LEU A 246 5.19 -20.04 -4.12
C LEU A 246 6.11 -19.23 -3.21
N HIS A 247 7.31 -18.89 -3.68
CA HIS A 247 8.29 -18.10 -2.95
C HIS A 247 8.58 -16.83 -3.73
N PHE A 248 8.43 -15.71 -3.06
CA PHE A 248 8.76 -14.39 -3.56
C PHE A 248 9.97 -13.87 -2.82
N ALA A 249 10.93 -13.32 -3.55
CA ALA A 249 12.15 -12.79 -2.98
C ALA A 249 12.24 -11.29 -3.21
N LEU A 250 12.73 -10.56 -2.21
CA LEU A 250 13.11 -9.16 -2.28
C LEU A 250 14.56 -9.05 -1.80
N ALA A 251 15.48 -8.70 -2.70
CA ALA A 251 16.90 -8.66 -2.41
C ALA A 251 17.46 -7.25 -2.48
N PHE A 252 18.56 -7.05 -1.76
CA PHE A 252 19.42 -5.88 -1.91
C PHE A 252 20.86 -6.31 -2.12
N ALA A 253 21.58 -5.56 -2.95
CA ALA A 253 23.02 -5.66 -3.06
C ALA A 253 23.66 -4.30 -3.40
N LYS A 254 24.93 -4.14 -3.01
CA LYS A 254 25.70 -2.93 -3.33
C LYS A 254 26.20 -2.91 -4.79
N THR A 255 26.26 -4.06 -5.44
CA THR A 255 26.65 -4.19 -6.84
C THR A 255 25.65 -5.04 -7.60
N GLU A 256 25.54 -4.78 -8.90
CA GLU A 256 24.65 -5.52 -9.80
C GLU A 256 25.07 -6.99 -9.90
N GLU A 257 26.39 -7.26 -9.94
CA GLU A 257 26.92 -8.63 -9.99
C GLU A 257 26.50 -9.45 -8.77
N GLN A 258 26.51 -8.83 -7.58
CA GLN A 258 26.13 -9.50 -6.35
C GLN A 258 24.61 -9.76 -6.32
N LEU A 259 23.81 -8.84 -6.84
CA LEU A 259 22.36 -9.04 -7.00
C LEU A 259 22.05 -10.19 -7.96
N HIS A 260 22.79 -10.26 -9.08
CA HIS A 260 22.69 -11.36 -10.04
C HIS A 260 23.06 -12.71 -9.42
N GLN A 261 24.08 -12.75 -8.56
CA GLN A 261 24.43 -13.96 -7.81
C GLN A 261 23.29 -14.39 -6.87
N TRP A 262 22.62 -13.45 -6.19
CA TRP A 262 21.50 -13.78 -5.30
C TRP A 262 20.31 -14.36 -6.05
N MET A 263 20.02 -13.87 -7.25
CA MET A 263 18.95 -14.40 -8.09
C MET A 263 19.28 -15.75 -8.74
N ALA A 264 20.55 -16.05 -9.00
CA ALA A 264 20.99 -17.29 -9.64
C ALA A 264 21.13 -18.47 -8.66
N GLN A 265 21.27 -18.21 -7.36
CA GLN A 265 21.47 -19.26 -6.36
C GLN A 265 20.14 -19.74 -5.77
N PRO A 266 19.99 -21.04 -5.46
CA PRO A 266 18.87 -21.50 -4.66
C PRO A 266 18.81 -20.77 -3.33
N LEU A 267 17.64 -20.22 -2.99
CA LEU A 267 17.46 -19.48 -1.76
C LEU A 267 17.53 -20.41 -0.54
N SER A 268 18.16 -19.92 0.53
CA SER A 268 18.20 -20.66 1.80
C SER A 268 16.82 -20.67 2.45
N LEU A 269 16.34 -21.87 2.77
CA LEU A 269 15.14 -22.07 3.60
C LEU A 269 15.41 -21.81 5.09
N GLN A 270 16.68 -21.64 5.48
CA GLN A 270 17.09 -21.29 6.84
C GLN A 270 17.03 -19.77 7.04
N ALA A 271 16.40 -19.36 8.14
CA ALA A 271 16.28 -17.97 8.52
C ALA A 271 17.53 -17.47 9.25
N GLY A 272 17.94 -16.25 8.95
CA GLY A 272 18.82 -15.48 9.82
C GLY A 272 18.12 -15.21 11.15
N ILE A 273 18.84 -15.45 12.25
CA ILE A 273 18.37 -15.23 13.62
C ILE A 273 19.19 -14.14 14.34
N GLN A 274 19.87 -13.30 13.56
CA GLN A 274 20.66 -12.22 14.12
C GLN A 274 19.72 -11.09 14.60
N PRO A 275 20.11 -10.31 15.61
CA PRO A 275 19.33 -9.13 16.00
C PRO A 275 19.11 -8.19 14.81
N ALA A 276 17.90 -7.63 14.71
CA ALA A 276 17.61 -6.60 13.71
C ALA A 276 18.48 -5.35 13.96
N ARG A 277 18.99 -4.77 12.88
CA ARG A 277 19.81 -3.56 12.91
C ARG A 277 19.16 -2.48 12.05
N PHE A 278 18.67 -1.45 12.70
CA PHE A 278 18.10 -0.26 12.09
C PHE A 278 19.01 0.95 12.34
N ALA A 279 18.94 1.97 11.49
CA ALA A 279 19.60 3.24 11.77
C ALA A 279 19.02 3.92 13.02
N ALA A 280 19.78 4.86 13.61
CA ALA A 280 19.38 5.51 14.86
C ALA A 280 18.04 6.25 14.76
N ASP A 281 17.80 6.93 13.64
CA ASP A 281 16.54 7.60 13.31
C ASP A 281 15.38 6.59 13.16
N GLU A 282 15.62 5.46 12.50
CA GLU A 282 14.65 4.38 12.39
C GLU A 282 14.32 3.74 13.74
N GLN A 283 15.32 3.55 14.62
CA GLN A 283 15.11 3.05 15.98
C GLN A 283 14.25 4.00 16.80
N GLU A 284 14.48 5.31 16.68
CA GLU A 284 13.67 6.33 17.37
C GLU A 284 12.22 6.31 16.84
N MET A 285 12.03 6.25 15.52
CA MET A 285 10.70 6.13 14.92
C MET A 285 9.97 4.86 15.36
N LEU A 286 10.65 3.72 15.34
CA LEU A 286 10.12 2.44 15.82
C LEU A 286 9.77 2.51 17.31
N ALA A 287 10.62 3.12 18.14
CA ALA A 287 10.34 3.27 19.56
C ALA A 287 9.09 4.12 19.81
N VAL A 288 8.93 5.23 19.08
CA VAL A 288 7.73 6.07 19.15
C VAL A 288 6.49 5.31 18.67
N PHE A 289 6.61 4.56 17.58
CA PHE A 289 5.54 3.72 17.05
C PHE A 289 5.10 2.71 18.11
N LEU A 290 6.01 1.87 18.59
CA LEU A 290 5.75 0.84 19.60
C LEU A 290 5.18 1.42 20.91
N ALA A 291 5.69 2.57 21.37
CA ALA A 291 5.21 3.20 22.61
C ALA A 291 3.79 3.79 22.46
N LYS A 292 3.38 4.16 21.25
CA LYS A 292 2.05 4.71 20.94
C LYS A 292 1.08 3.64 20.45
N THR A 293 1.58 2.44 20.18
CA THR A 293 0.76 1.30 19.81
C THR A 293 -0.13 0.88 20.99
N PRO A 294 -1.44 0.77 20.80
CA PRO A 294 -2.35 0.32 21.84
C PRO A 294 -2.24 -1.20 22.04
N ALA A 295 -2.11 -1.65 23.29
CA ALA A 295 -1.87 -3.06 23.63
C ALA A 295 -3.12 -3.97 23.55
N ASN A 296 -4.32 -3.43 23.35
CA ASN A 296 -5.56 -4.21 23.29
C ASN A 296 -6.71 -3.32 22.85
N ASN A 297 -7.23 -3.52 21.63
CA ASN A 297 -8.49 -2.91 21.24
C ASN A 297 -9.44 -3.99 20.72
N ASN A 298 -10.51 -4.20 21.49
CA ASN A 298 -11.67 -4.98 21.10
C ASN A 298 -12.68 -4.04 20.46
N ILE A 299 -12.73 -3.90 19.13
CA ILE A 299 -13.87 -3.26 18.47
C ILE A 299 -14.16 -3.89 17.11
N ASN A 300 -15.40 -4.34 16.95
CA ASN A 300 -16.10 -4.59 15.70
C ASN A 300 -15.98 -3.38 14.75
N THR A 301 -15.07 -3.42 13.79
CA THR A 301 -15.18 -2.59 12.58
C THR A 301 -15.53 -3.46 11.39
N ARG A 302 -16.81 -3.88 11.36
CA ARG A 302 -17.43 -4.08 10.06
C ARG A 302 -17.52 -2.69 9.43
N PHE A 303 -16.61 -2.39 8.51
CA PHE A 303 -16.95 -1.44 7.45
C PHE A 303 -18.10 -2.12 6.71
N VAL A 304 -19.34 -1.77 7.05
CA VAL A 304 -20.52 -2.29 6.37
C VAL A 304 -20.59 -1.53 5.06
N PRO A 305 -20.35 -2.17 3.89
CA PRO A 305 -20.56 -1.51 2.62
C PRO A 305 -21.99 -1.01 2.57
N ARG A 306 -22.13 0.26 2.22
CA ARG A 306 -23.41 0.96 2.19
C ARG A 306 -24.37 0.24 1.23
N PRO A 307 -25.64 -0.02 1.58
CA PRO A 307 -26.68 -0.06 0.57
C PRO A 307 -26.82 1.36 0.00
N SER A 308 -26.79 1.50 -1.33
CA SER A 308 -26.94 2.80 -1.99
C SER A 308 -28.12 3.57 -1.40
N PRO A 309 -27.96 4.83 -0.95
CA PRO A 309 -29.11 5.62 -0.56
C PRO A 309 -30.03 5.77 -1.78
N PRO A 310 -31.34 6.00 -1.57
CA PRO A 310 -32.24 6.27 -2.67
C PRO A 310 -31.65 7.39 -3.52
N GLU A 311 -31.64 7.15 -4.83
CA GLU A 311 -31.12 8.05 -5.85
C GLU A 311 -31.64 9.46 -5.56
N LEU A 312 -30.78 10.32 -5.01
CA LEU A 312 -31.05 11.74 -5.03
C LEU A 312 -30.93 12.10 -6.49
N ALA A 313 -32.09 12.18 -7.16
CA ALA A 313 -32.19 12.76 -8.49
C ALA A 313 -31.66 14.18 -8.37
N ILE A 314 -30.36 14.35 -8.62
CA ILE A 314 -29.81 15.64 -8.93
C ILE A 314 -30.64 16.11 -10.11
N LYS A 315 -31.30 17.26 -9.96
CA LYS A 315 -31.87 17.93 -11.10
C LYS A 315 -30.70 18.30 -12.01
N GLU A 316 -30.39 17.44 -12.98
CA GLU A 316 -29.35 17.58 -14.01
C GLU A 316 -29.56 18.83 -14.91
N THR A 317 -30.40 19.78 -14.51
CA THR A 317 -31.17 20.61 -15.44
C THR A 317 -30.95 22.12 -15.30
N SER A 318 -29.85 22.59 -14.70
CA SER A 318 -29.59 24.04 -14.63
C SER A 318 -28.13 24.47 -14.62
N LEU A 319 -27.20 23.61 -15.06
CA LEU A 319 -25.78 24.02 -15.19
C LEU A 319 -25.46 24.41 -16.64
N LEU A 320 -24.87 25.59 -16.80
CA LEU A 320 -24.30 26.07 -18.04
C LEU A 320 -23.00 25.31 -18.34
N ASP A 321 -22.77 25.00 -19.62
CA ASP A 321 -21.56 24.33 -20.10
C ASP A 321 -21.22 23.01 -19.39
N PHE A 322 -22.26 22.22 -19.09
CA PHE A 322 -22.09 20.93 -18.41
C PHE A 322 -21.21 19.97 -19.21
N ASN A 323 -20.10 19.52 -18.62
CA ASN A 323 -19.09 18.70 -19.27
C ASN A 323 -19.15 17.21 -18.87
N GLY A 324 -20.26 16.77 -18.30
CA GLY A 324 -20.46 15.40 -17.81
C GLY A 324 -20.06 15.19 -16.35
N VAL A 325 -19.22 16.05 -15.75
CA VAL A 325 -18.84 15.99 -14.32
C VAL A 325 -19.14 17.28 -13.56
N GLY A 326 -19.42 18.38 -14.24
CA GLY A 326 -19.74 19.66 -13.63
C GLY A 326 -20.04 20.74 -14.65
N GLY A 327 -20.44 21.91 -14.16
CA GLY A 327 -20.77 23.08 -14.99
C GLY A 327 -21.01 24.32 -14.12
N PHE A 328 -21.18 25.48 -14.76
CA PHE A 328 -21.44 26.73 -14.05
C PHE A 328 -22.92 26.83 -13.65
N SER A 329 -23.21 27.42 -12.49
CA SER A 329 -24.58 27.79 -12.14
C SER A 329 -25.17 28.78 -13.15
N GLU A 330 -26.50 28.89 -13.25
CA GLU A 330 -27.17 29.78 -14.21
C GLU A 330 -26.72 31.24 -14.14
N ASN A 331 -26.28 31.70 -12.96
CA ASN A 331 -25.78 33.06 -12.76
C ASN A 331 -24.26 33.20 -12.99
N GLY A 332 -23.57 32.11 -13.31
CA GLY A 332 -22.13 32.05 -13.61
C GLY A 332 -21.20 32.27 -12.41
N LYS A 333 -21.72 32.31 -11.17
CA LYS A 333 -20.92 32.61 -9.96
C LYS A 333 -20.34 31.39 -9.27
N GLU A 334 -20.84 30.21 -9.60
CA GLU A 334 -20.44 28.96 -8.96
C GLU A 334 -20.11 27.95 -10.04
N TYR A 335 -19.06 27.17 -9.83
CA TYR A 335 -18.81 25.98 -10.61
C TYR A 335 -19.16 24.76 -9.75
N VAL A 336 -20.18 24.01 -10.18
CA VAL A 336 -20.71 22.86 -9.46
C VAL A 336 -20.10 21.59 -10.03
N LEU A 337 -19.53 20.76 -9.17
CA LEU A 337 -18.98 19.44 -9.51
C LEU A 337 -19.87 18.35 -8.94
N TYR A 338 -20.18 17.34 -9.76
CA TYR A 338 -20.82 16.11 -9.34
C TYR A 338 -19.79 14.99 -9.38
N THR A 339 -19.32 14.57 -8.20
CA THR A 339 -18.39 13.43 -8.06
C THR A 339 -19.00 12.37 -7.16
N HIS A 340 -18.62 11.11 -7.34
CA HIS A 340 -18.97 10.01 -6.43
C HIS A 340 -17.82 8.99 -6.38
N ALA A 341 -18.03 7.82 -5.77
CA ALA A 341 -17.00 6.79 -5.64
C ALA A 341 -16.41 6.34 -6.99
N HIS A 342 -17.24 6.28 -8.04
CA HIS A 342 -16.85 5.76 -9.36
C HIS A 342 -16.72 6.83 -10.45
N GLN A 343 -17.05 8.09 -10.16
CA GLN A 343 -16.91 9.22 -11.09
C GLN A 343 -16.07 10.31 -10.44
N LYS A 344 -14.89 10.54 -11.00
CA LYS A 344 -13.94 11.60 -10.63
C LYS A 344 -13.71 12.53 -11.83
N THR A 345 -13.13 13.69 -11.58
CA THR A 345 -12.67 14.56 -12.68
C THR A 345 -11.55 13.87 -13.48
N PRO A 346 -11.31 14.24 -14.76
CA PRO A 346 -10.24 13.63 -15.56
C PRO A 346 -8.81 13.94 -15.07
N LEU A 347 -8.59 15.12 -14.49
CA LEU A 347 -7.33 15.61 -13.89
C LEU A 347 -7.60 16.12 -12.45
N PRO A 348 -6.66 15.98 -11.49
CA PRO A 348 -6.89 16.45 -10.13
C PRO A 348 -7.31 17.92 -10.15
N TRP A 349 -8.33 18.26 -9.38
CA TRP A 349 -8.89 19.61 -9.33
C TRP A 349 -8.87 20.10 -7.90
N THR A 350 -8.22 21.23 -7.66
CA THR A 350 -8.17 21.85 -6.34
C THR A 350 -8.74 23.26 -6.40
N ASN A 351 -9.47 23.63 -5.35
CA ASN A 351 -9.90 25.00 -5.11
C ASN A 351 -9.04 25.59 -4.00
N VAL A 352 -8.54 26.80 -4.22
CA VAL A 352 -7.77 27.56 -3.24
C VAL A 352 -8.65 28.70 -2.76
N VAL A 353 -8.97 28.70 -1.46
CA VAL A 353 -9.81 29.73 -0.84
C VAL A 353 -8.99 30.41 0.24
N SER A 354 -8.80 31.74 0.12
CA SER A 354 -7.97 32.48 1.07
C SER A 354 -8.37 33.94 1.21
N ASN A 355 -8.04 34.51 2.37
CA ASN A 355 -7.89 35.95 2.60
C ASN A 355 -6.41 36.27 2.92
N ASP A 356 -6.11 37.51 3.31
CA ASP A 356 -4.73 37.97 3.58
C ASP A 356 -3.99 37.19 4.67
N GLN A 357 -4.70 36.51 5.58
CA GLN A 357 -4.13 35.87 6.76
C GLN A 357 -4.38 34.36 6.83
N HIS A 358 -5.32 33.82 6.07
CA HIS A 358 -5.76 32.45 6.22
C HIS A 358 -6.29 31.88 4.91
N GLY A 359 -6.15 30.57 4.73
CA GLY A 359 -6.77 29.88 3.61
C GLY A 359 -6.70 28.38 3.72
N PHE A 360 -7.36 27.71 2.80
CA PHE A 360 -7.34 26.26 2.64
C PHE A 360 -7.35 25.87 1.16
N ILE A 361 -6.82 24.68 0.89
CA ILE A 361 -6.97 23.98 -0.39
C ILE A 361 -7.96 22.86 -0.13
N ILE A 362 -8.90 22.65 -1.05
CA ILE A 362 -9.77 21.47 -1.07
C ILE A 362 -9.77 20.85 -2.47
N SER A 363 -9.54 19.55 -2.56
CA SER A 363 -9.58 18.81 -3.82
C SER A 363 -10.99 18.32 -4.16
N GLU A 364 -11.19 17.87 -5.40
CA GLU A 364 -12.44 17.23 -5.82
C GLU A 364 -12.74 15.92 -5.08
N SER A 365 -11.71 15.34 -4.43
CA SER A 365 -11.85 14.14 -3.63
C SER A 365 -12.30 14.44 -2.19
N GLY A 366 -12.28 15.72 -1.79
CA GLY A 366 -12.59 16.16 -0.43
C GLY A 366 -11.37 16.25 0.49
N SER A 367 -10.17 15.95 0.01
CA SER A 367 -8.93 16.15 0.76
C SER A 367 -8.66 17.66 0.90
N ALA A 368 -8.33 18.08 2.11
CA ALA A 368 -8.10 19.49 2.40
C ALA A 368 -6.93 19.67 3.38
N TYR A 369 -6.32 20.85 3.29
CA TYR A 369 -5.44 21.37 4.33
C TYR A 369 -5.56 22.89 4.45
N THR A 370 -5.28 23.39 5.64
CA THR A 370 -5.46 24.78 6.07
C THR A 370 -4.12 25.39 6.50
N TRP A 371 -3.94 26.70 6.28
CA TRP A 371 -2.75 27.45 6.68
C TRP A 371 -3.06 28.83 7.26
N SER A 372 -2.05 29.42 7.91
CA SER A 372 -2.08 30.81 8.39
C SER A 372 -0.92 31.61 7.77
N ALA A 373 -1.22 32.72 7.10
CA ALA A 373 -0.29 33.64 6.43
C ALA A 373 0.55 33.05 5.28
N ASN A 374 1.05 31.82 5.38
CA ASN A 374 1.85 31.16 4.35
C ASN A 374 1.44 29.69 4.18
N SER A 375 1.01 29.33 2.97
CA SER A 375 0.48 27.99 2.64
C SER A 375 1.51 26.87 2.61
N ARG A 376 2.80 27.22 2.62
CA ARG A 376 3.92 26.27 2.61
C ARG A 376 4.51 26.09 4.01
N GLU A 377 4.83 27.20 4.66
CA GLU A 377 5.60 27.21 5.92
C GLU A 377 4.70 27.11 7.16
N ASN A 378 3.47 27.65 7.10
CA ASN A 378 2.59 27.80 8.27
C ASN A 378 1.30 26.98 8.09
N ARG A 379 1.45 25.71 7.75
CA ARG A 379 0.34 24.75 7.67
C ARG A 379 -0.19 24.46 9.07
N LEU A 380 -1.51 24.56 9.23
CA LEU A 380 -2.21 24.26 10.48
C LEU A 380 -2.68 22.81 10.54
N THR A 381 -2.99 22.23 9.38
CA THR A 381 -3.34 20.83 9.22
C THR A 381 -2.40 20.15 8.21
N PRO A 382 -2.23 18.82 8.30
CA PRO A 382 -1.29 18.11 7.46
C PRO A 382 -1.68 18.17 5.97
N TRP A 383 -0.66 18.23 5.11
CA TRP A 383 -0.80 18.01 3.66
C TRP A 383 0.24 16.98 3.22
N ALA A 384 -0.19 16.03 2.40
CA ALA A 384 0.68 15.01 1.82
C ALA A 384 0.97 15.34 0.34
N ASN A 385 2.25 15.35 -0.02
CA ASN A 385 2.68 15.47 -1.42
C ASN A 385 2.78 14.08 -2.07
N ASP A 386 1.66 13.37 -2.12
CA ASP A 386 1.56 12.06 -2.77
C ASP A 386 1.11 12.26 -4.23
N PRO A 387 1.89 11.80 -5.23
CA PRO A 387 1.55 12.02 -6.64
C PRO A 387 0.46 11.07 -7.17
N VAL A 388 0.04 10.08 -6.38
CA VAL A 388 -0.88 9.00 -6.79
C VAL A 388 -2.17 9.04 -6.00
N MET A 389 -2.08 9.14 -4.68
CA MET A 389 -3.23 9.20 -3.77
C MET A 389 -3.44 10.63 -3.29
N ASP A 390 -4.62 10.90 -2.72
CA ASP A 390 -4.96 12.20 -2.13
C ASP A 390 -5.38 12.02 -0.65
N PRO A 391 -4.41 11.87 0.28
CA PRO A 391 -4.68 11.55 1.68
C PRO A 391 -5.34 12.71 2.42
N PHE A 392 -6.35 12.41 3.22
CA PHE A 392 -7.15 13.40 3.93
C PHE A 392 -6.46 13.88 5.22
N GLY A 393 -6.06 15.15 5.28
CA GLY A 393 -5.59 15.81 6.50
C GLY A 393 -6.73 16.35 7.38
N GLU A 394 -7.89 16.58 6.78
CA GLU A 394 -9.11 17.09 7.38
C GLU A 394 -10.31 16.25 6.93
N ALA A 395 -11.27 16.01 7.82
CA ALA A 395 -12.47 15.25 7.49
C ALA A 395 -13.63 15.60 8.43
N PHE A 396 -14.85 15.54 7.89
CA PHE A 396 -16.08 15.62 8.67
C PHE A 396 -16.77 14.25 8.71
N TYR A 397 -17.21 13.84 9.89
CA TYR A 397 -17.98 12.60 10.07
C TYR A 397 -19.34 12.92 10.68
N LEU A 398 -20.38 12.41 10.07
CA LEU A 398 -21.77 12.52 10.53
C LEU A 398 -22.25 11.12 10.90
N LYS A 399 -22.51 10.88 12.20
CA LYS A 399 -23.01 9.61 12.69
C LYS A 399 -24.51 9.68 12.98
N ASN A 400 -25.30 8.86 12.30
CA ASN A 400 -26.69 8.62 12.67
C ASN A 400 -26.73 7.80 13.97
N ARG A 401 -27.20 8.39 15.06
CA ARG A 401 -27.23 7.74 16.39
C ARG A 401 -28.23 6.59 16.51
N LYS A 402 -29.22 6.49 15.61
CA LYS A 402 -30.22 5.41 15.61
C LYS A 402 -29.72 4.18 14.85
N THR A 403 -29.12 4.38 13.68
CA THR A 403 -28.63 3.29 12.80
C THR A 403 -27.16 2.97 13.01
N ASN A 404 -26.42 3.83 13.70
CA ASN A 404 -24.94 3.85 13.76
C ASN A 404 -24.24 4.07 12.42
N GLU A 405 -24.96 4.41 11.35
CA GLU A 405 -24.38 4.78 10.06
C GLU A 405 -23.49 6.01 10.21
N VAL A 406 -22.30 5.98 9.60
CA VAL A 406 -21.38 7.13 9.54
C VAL A 406 -21.25 7.53 8.08
N ILE A 407 -21.45 8.81 7.78
CA ILE A 407 -21.24 9.40 6.45
C ILE A 407 -20.22 10.52 6.53
N CYS A 408 -19.57 10.80 5.40
CA CYS A 408 -18.84 12.04 5.19
C CYS A 408 -19.68 12.95 4.29
N PRO A 409 -19.82 14.26 4.59
CA PRO A 409 -20.44 15.20 3.67
C PRO A 409 -19.53 15.56 2.48
N LEU A 410 -18.25 15.14 2.50
CA LEU A 410 -17.30 15.32 1.41
C LEU A 410 -17.11 13.99 0.64
N PRO A 411 -16.61 14.02 -0.62
CA PRO A 411 -16.43 12.83 -1.45
C PRO A 411 -15.52 11.74 -0.84
N GLY A 412 -14.73 12.08 0.16
CA GLY A 412 -14.01 11.18 1.06
C GLY A 412 -13.85 11.85 2.43
N PRO A 413 -13.37 11.14 3.46
CA PRO A 413 -12.75 9.81 3.42
C PRO A 413 -13.74 8.64 3.43
N CYS A 414 -15.05 8.90 3.53
CA CYS A 414 -16.09 7.86 3.43
C CYS A 414 -16.86 8.02 2.10
N PRO A 415 -16.32 7.54 0.97
CA PRO A 415 -16.93 7.72 -0.34
C PRO A 415 -18.30 7.04 -0.44
N SER A 416 -19.14 7.59 -1.31
CA SER A 416 -20.51 7.14 -1.55
C SER A 416 -20.75 6.89 -3.04
N ASN A 417 -21.65 5.95 -3.36
CA ASN A 417 -22.05 5.67 -4.74
C ASN A 417 -23.06 6.69 -5.29
N VAL A 418 -23.66 7.51 -4.43
CA VAL A 418 -24.41 8.69 -4.89
C VAL A 418 -23.50 9.91 -5.01
N PRO A 419 -23.78 10.80 -5.98
CA PRO A 419 -23.07 12.06 -6.12
C PRO A 419 -23.12 12.95 -4.89
N PHE A 420 -22.02 13.70 -4.70
CA PHE A 420 -21.85 14.76 -3.70
C PHE A 420 -22.21 16.13 -4.24
#